data_AF-A0A1Y6C133-F1
#
_entry.id   AF-A0A1Y6C133-F1
#
_cell.length_a   1.000
_cell.length_b   1.000
_cell.length_c   1.000
_cell.angle_alpha   90.00
_cell.angle_beta   90.00
_cell.angle_gamma   90.00
#
_symmetry.space_group_name_H-M   'P 1'
#
loop_
_entity.id
_entity.type
_entity.pdbx_description
1 polymer ?
#
loop_
_entity_poly.entity_id
_entity_poly.type
_entity_poly.pdbx_seq_one_letter_code
_entity_poly.pdbx_strand_id
1 'polypeptide(L)'
;MLIETLSAIIVKPVILWCSSALTAVVQVAAQAPMQIPGNNQQVAKLLGQLHDPVLPSKIGIWPPAPGWWLLVTLGVVLIAFLLKRIHSGRRFNLYRREALKALEKIKNDKTDDQQIASALSGLLKQTFISASPGSRNLIAQFYGTAWQNLVHACCTLEKLPFEQQQALNRLCGEGKYQKSFDLDTQAAFKACKYWISKHKPLKMKELQTVLQHCGEVA
;
A
#
# COMPACT_ATOMS: atom_id res chain seq x y z
N MET A 1 -27.96 24.54 5.20
CA MET A 1 -28.65 24.97 3.97
C MET A 1 -27.79 24.68 2.71
N LEU A 2 -27.23 23.47 2.58
CA LEU A 2 -26.47 23.07 1.37
C LEU A 2 -26.32 21.54 1.21
N ILE A 3 -27.20 20.75 1.87
CA ILE A 3 -27.19 19.28 1.78
C ILE A 3 -28.53 18.73 1.24
N GLU A 4 -29.61 19.52 1.18
CA GLU A 4 -30.91 19.06 0.66
C GLU A 4 -31.13 19.25 -0.85
N THR A 5 -30.27 19.99 -1.56
CA THR A 5 -30.54 20.36 -2.96
C THR A 5 -30.02 19.37 -4.00
N LEU A 6 -29.26 18.33 -3.63
CA LEU A 6 -28.69 17.38 -4.59
C LEU A 6 -29.41 16.02 -4.67
N SER A 7 -30.33 15.69 -3.75
CA SER A 7 -31.14 14.46 -3.87
C SER A 7 -32.27 14.58 -4.91
N ALA A 8 -32.64 15.82 -5.29
CA ALA A 8 -33.82 16.09 -6.10
C ALA A 8 -33.62 16.02 -7.63
N ILE A 9 -32.38 15.85 -8.12
CA ILE A 9 -32.08 15.84 -9.58
C ILE A 9 -31.95 14.43 -10.17
N ILE A 10 -31.79 13.37 -9.36
CA ILE A 10 -31.57 12.02 -9.89
C ILE A 10 -32.83 11.12 -9.80
N VAL A 11 -33.77 11.38 -8.89
CA VAL A 11 -34.89 10.45 -8.63
C VAL A 11 -36.19 10.78 -9.39
N LYS A 12 -36.34 12.01 -9.93
CA LYS A 12 -37.59 12.46 -10.56
C LYS A 12 -37.92 11.96 -11.99
N PRO A 13 -37.00 11.49 -12.85
CA PRO A 13 -37.38 11.06 -14.20
C PRO A 13 -37.99 9.65 -14.26
N VAL A 14 -37.85 8.81 -13.22
CA VAL A 14 -38.37 7.43 -13.20
C VAL A 14 -39.86 7.39 -12.80
N ILE A 15 -40.30 8.28 -11.92
CA ILE A 15 -41.67 8.27 -11.38
C ILE A 15 -42.68 8.86 -12.37
N LEU A 16 -42.28 9.81 -13.22
CA LEU A 16 -43.17 10.43 -14.21
C LEU A 16 -43.41 9.56 -15.46
N TRP A 17 -42.53 8.59 -15.76
CA TRP A 17 -42.75 7.62 -16.84
C TRP A 17 -43.71 6.47 -16.45
N CYS A 18 -43.98 6.29 -15.16
CA CYS A 18 -44.87 5.22 -14.69
C CYS A 18 -46.37 5.56 -14.84
N SER A 19 -46.74 6.84 -14.91
CA SER A 19 -48.15 7.26 -14.98
C SER A 19 -48.73 7.36 -16.40
N SER A 20 -47.92 7.46 -17.46
CA SER A 20 -48.47 7.49 -18.84
C SER A 20 -48.78 6.09 -19.39
N ALA A 21 -48.08 5.06 -18.89
CA ALA A 21 -48.27 3.69 -19.33
C ALA A 21 -49.57 3.05 -18.79
N LEU A 22 -50.09 3.54 -17.65
CA LEU A 22 -51.32 2.99 -17.05
C LEU A 22 -52.59 3.41 -17.77
N THR A 23 -52.64 4.60 -18.38
CA THR A 23 -53.86 5.07 -19.08
C THR A 23 -54.05 4.41 -20.44
N ALA A 24 -52.98 3.93 -21.09
CA ALA A 24 -53.06 3.30 -22.40
C ALA A 24 -53.60 1.84 -22.36
N VAL A 25 -53.47 1.15 -21.22
CA VAL A 25 -53.81 -0.28 -21.11
C VAL A 25 -55.31 -0.52 -20.88
N VAL A 26 -56.03 0.42 -20.29
CA VAL A 26 -57.46 0.22 -19.93
C VAL A 26 -58.42 0.42 -21.12
N GLN A 27 -58.03 1.18 -22.15
CA GLN A 27 -58.92 1.51 -23.29
C GLN A 27 -59.04 0.39 -24.36
N VAL A 28 -58.16 -0.63 -24.33
CA VAL A 28 -58.11 -1.68 -25.39
C VAL A 28 -59.08 -2.85 -25.12
N ALA A 29 -59.67 -2.96 -23.94
CA ALA A 29 -60.52 -4.09 -23.55
C ALA A 29 -61.94 -4.09 -24.18
N ALA A 30 -62.31 -3.09 -24.97
CA ALA A 30 -63.66 -2.94 -25.55
C ALA A 30 -63.73 -3.13 -27.08
N GLN A 31 -62.84 -3.96 -27.66
CA GLN A 31 -62.95 -4.38 -29.05
C GLN A 31 -63.74 -5.69 -29.13
N ALA A 32 -64.79 -5.67 -29.95
CA ALA A 32 -65.73 -6.77 -30.23
C ALA A 32 -65.03 -8.13 -30.48
N PRO A 33 -65.70 -9.27 -30.22
CA PRO A 33 -65.11 -10.57 -30.49
C PRO A 33 -64.81 -10.71 -31.99
N MET A 34 -63.53 -10.73 -32.34
CA MET A 34 -63.05 -11.10 -33.67
C MET A 34 -63.38 -12.57 -33.93
N GLN A 35 -64.50 -12.84 -34.61
CA GLN A 35 -64.75 -14.15 -35.20
C GLN A 35 -63.77 -14.35 -36.36
N ILE A 36 -62.78 -15.22 -36.17
CA ILE A 36 -61.86 -15.62 -37.25
C ILE A 36 -62.67 -16.49 -38.23
N PRO A 37 -62.92 -16.06 -39.48
CA PRO A 37 -63.58 -16.90 -40.47
C PRO A 37 -62.52 -17.82 -41.06
N GLY A 38 -62.23 -18.92 -40.35
CA GLY A 38 -61.28 -19.93 -40.78
C GLY A 38 -61.87 -21.31 -40.52
N ASN A 39 -61.97 -22.12 -41.56
CA ASN A 39 -62.47 -23.49 -41.47
C ASN A 39 -61.69 -24.26 -40.39
N ASN A 40 -62.36 -24.74 -39.33
CA ASN A 40 -61.73 -25.46 -38.20
C ASN A 40 -60.84 -26.64 -38.67
N GLN A 41 -61.11 -27.18 -39.86
CA GLN A 41 -60.29 -28.22 -40.51
C GLN A 41 -58.88 -27.72 -40.88
N GLN A 42 -58.73 -26.45 -41.26
CA GLN A 42 -57.45 -25.83 -41.60
C GLN A 42 -56.61 -25.58 -40.35
N VAL A 43 -57.23 -25.14 -39.25
CA VAL A 43 -56.56 -24.98 -37.95
C VAL A 43 -56.08 -26.34 -37.44
N ALA A 44 -56.90 -27.38 -37.55
CA ALA A 44 -56.51 -28.75 -37.20
C ALA A 44 -55.34 -29.26 -38.06
N LYS A 45 -55.30 -28.93 -39.36
CA LYS A 45 -54.17 -29.26 -40.25
C LYS A 45 -52.88 -28.52 -39.88
N LEU A 46 -52.98 -27.24 -39.52
CA LEU A 46 -51.83 -26.42 -39.10
C LEU A 46 -51.27 -26.90 -37.75
N LEU A 47 -52.14 -27.30 -36.83
CA LEU A 47 -51.72 -27.91 -35.56
C LEU A 47 -51.08 -29.29 -35.78
N GLY A 48 -51.56 -30.08 -36.74
CA GLY A 48 -50.93 -31.35 -37.14
C GLY A 48 -49.58 -31.19 -37.86
N GLN A 49 -49.22 -29.97 -38.27
CA GLN A 49 -47.92 -29.63 -38.86
C GLN A 49 -46.92 -29.06 -37.84
N LEU A 50 -47.33 -28.83 -36.57
CA LEU A 50 -46.40 -28.53 -35.49
C LEU A 50 -45.64 -29.79 -35.14
N HIS A 51 -44.46 -29.93 -35.73
CA HIS A 51 -43.48 -30.94 -35.36
C HIS A 51 -43.14 -30.74 -33.87
N ASP A 52 -43.33 -31.78 -33.05
CA ASP A 52 -42.94 -31.76 -31.65
C ASP A 52 -41.45 -31.37 -31.53
N PRO A 53 -41.12 -30.25 -30.87
CA PRO A 53 -39.74 -29.85 -30.71
C PRO A 53 -39.05 -30.84 -29.76
N VAL A 54 -38.11 -31.62 -30.30
CA VAL A 54 -37.25 -32.50 -29.51
C VAL A 54 -36.55 -31.66 -28.44
N LEU A 55 -36.87 -31.92 -27.17
CA LEU A 55 -36.26 -31.25 -26.03
C LEU A 55 -34.74 -31.49 -26.07
N PRO A 56 -33.89 -30.45 -26.17
CA PRO A 56 -32.45 -30.65 -26.17
C PRO A 56 -32.04 -31.25 -24.82
N SER A 57 -31.28 -32.33 -24.88
CA SER A 57 -30.68 -33.00 -23.73
C SER A 57 -30.04 -31.97 -22.80
N LYS A 58 -30.34 -32.11 -21.49
CA LYS A 58 -29.87 -31.33 -20.33
C LYS A 58 -28.63 -30.51 -20.68
N ILE A 59 -28.83 -29.20 -20.83
CA ILE A 59 -27.79 -28.20 -21.12
C ILE A 59 -26.60 -28.47 -20.19
N GLY A 60 -25.52 -29.03 -20.75
CA GLY A 60 -24.26 -29.19 -20.04
C GLY A 60 -23.79 -27.82 -19.57
N ILE A 61 -23.19 -27.78 -18.38
CA ILE A 61 -22.67 -26.57 -17.73
C ILE A 61 -21.92 -25.75 -18.80
N TRP A 62 -22.55 -24.66 -19.26
CA TRP A 62 -21.95 -23.82 -20.26
C TRP A 62 -20.65 -23.26 -19.68
N PRO A 63 -19.52 -23.36 -20.40
CA PRO A 63 -18.29 -22.78 -19.92
C PRO A 63 -18.56 -21.28 -19.74
N PRO A 64 -18.45 -20.75 -18.50
CA PRO A 64 -18.64 -19.32 -18.28
C PRO A 64 -17.69 -18.62 -19.24
N ALA A 65 -18.23 -17.70 -20.05
CA ALA A 65 -17.54 -17.09 -21.17
C ALA A 65 -16.09 -16.74 -20.78
N PRO A 66 -15.08 -17.01 -21.64
CA PRO A 66 -13.66 -16.92 -21.28
C PRO A 66 -13.23 -15.55 -20.71
N GLY A 67 -14.03 -14.50 -20.92
CA GLY A 67 -13.82 -13.17 -20.33
C GLY A 67 -13.91 -13.10 -18.80
N TRP A 68 -14.63 -14.01 -18.12
CA TRP A 68 -14.67 -14.03 -16.65
C TRP A 68 -13.34 -14.45 -16.04
N TRP A 69 -12.61 -15.35 -16.69
CA TRP A 69 -11.26 -15.71 -16.29
C TRP A 69 -10.32 -14.52 -16.38
N LEU A 70 -10.51 -13.63 -17.36
CA LEU A 70 -9.74 -12.40 -17.48
C LEU A 70 -10.04 -11.42 -16.33
N LEU A 71 -11.31 -11.28 -15.94
CA LEU A 71 -11.69 -10.50 -14.77
C LEU A 71 -11.14 -11.07 -13.46
N VAL A 72 -11.22 -12.38 -13.26
CA VAL A 72 -10.69 -13.05 -12.06
C VAL A 72 -9.17 -12.90 -12.00
N THR A 73 -8.46 -13.15 -13.10
CA THR A 73 -7.00 -13.01 -13.14
C THR A 73 -6.57 -11.58 -12.87
N LEU A 74 -7.24 -10.59 -13.47
CA LEU A 74 -6.99 -9.17 -13.21
C LEU A 74 -7.25 -8.82 -11.73
N GLY A 75 -8.37 -9.29 -11.17
CA GLY A 75 -8.71 -9.09 -9.76
C GLY A 75 -7.64 -9.67 -8.81
N VAL A 76 -7.19 -10.90 -9.07
CA VAL A 76 -6.12 -11.55 -8.28
C VAL A 76 -4.81 -10.77 -8.38
N VAL A 77 -4.43 -10.29 -9.57
CA VAL A 77 -3.22 -9.48 -9.75
C VAL A 77 -3.32 -8.16 -8.98
N LEU A 78 -4.46 -7.48 -9.04
CA LEU A 78 -4.71 -6.25 -8.28
C LEU A 78 -4.64 -6.50 -6.77
N ILE A 79 -5.28 -7.56 -6.27
CA ILE A 79 -5.25 -7.92 -4.85
C ILE A 79 -3.82 -8.26 -4.43
N ALA A 80 -3.10 -9.08 -5.19
CA ALA A 80 -1.71 -9.41 -4.90
C ALA A 80 -0.82 -8.16 -4.89
N PHE A 81 -1.03 -7.22 -5.82
CA PHE A 81 -0.33 -5.95 -5.86
C PHE A 81 -0.64 -5.07 -4.64
N LEU A 82 -1.92 -4.95 -4.26
CA LEU A 82 -2.34 -4.23 -3.06
C LEU A 82 -1.76 -4.85 -1.79
N LEU A 83 -1.87 -6.17 -1.64
CA LEU A 83 -1.30 -6.89 -0.51
C LEU A 83 0.21 -6.69 -0.41
N LYS A 84 0.93 -6.79 -1.53
CA LYS A 84 2.38 -6.52 -1.57
C LYS A 84 2.70 -5.08 -1.17
N ARG A 85 1.93 -4.11 -1.65
CA ARG A 85 2.11 -2.68 -1.31
C ARG A 85 1.84 -2.41 0.18
N ILE A 86 0.78 -2.98 0.73
CA ILE A 86 0.40 -2.83 2.14
C ILE A 86 1.40 -3.56 3.04
N HIS A 87 1.78 -4.79 2.71
CA HIS A 87 2.72 -5.58 3.50
C HIS A 87 4.11 -4.93 3.52
N SER A 88 4.55 -4.41 2.37
CA SER A 88 5.75 -3.58 2.25
C SER A 88 5.66 -2.36 3.19
N GLY A 89 4.60 -1.54 3.08
CA GLY A 89 4.43 -0.35 3.91
C GLY A 89 4.31 -0.63 5.42
N ARG A 90 3.67 -1.73 5.83
CA ARG A 90 3.51 -2.09 7.25
C ARG A 90 4.84 -2.44 7.91
N ARG A 91 5.69 -3.25 7.24
CA ARG A 91 7.03 -3.55 7.79
C ARG A 91 7.88 -2.29 7.88
N PHE A 92 7.80 -1.39 6.90
CA PHE A 92 8.57 -0.13 6.94
C PHE A 92 8.18 0.83 8.06
N ASN A 93 6.93 0.79 8.53
CA ASN A 93 6.46 1.70 9.56
C ASN A 93 6.62 1.15 10.98
N LEU A 94 6.61 -0.17 11.18
CA LEU A 94 6.73 -0.76 12.52
C LEU A 94 8.10 -0.50 13.14
N TYR A 95 9.18 -0.85 12.44
CA TYR A 95 10.54 -0.66 12.99
C TYR A 95 10.85 0.82 13.20
N ARG A 96 10.36 1.72 12.32
CA ARG A 96 10.52 3.18 12.49
C ARG A 96 9.80 3.67 13.73
N ARG A 97 8.59 3.18 13.99
CA ARG A 97 7.81 3.56 15.17
C ARG A 97 8.49 3.08 16.45
N GLU A 98 9.00 1.86 16.46
CA GLU A 98 9.77 1.31 17.60
C GLU A 98 11.06 2.10 17.84
N ALA A 99 11.78 2.42 16.77
CA ALA A 99 12.99 3.26 16.81
C ALA A 99 12.72 4.63 17.43
N LEU A 100 11.65 5.30 17.00
CA LEU A 100 11.27 6.62 17.52
C LEU A 100 10.84 6.55 18.98
N LYS A 101 10.15 5.50 19.41
CA LYS A 101 9.84 5.28 20.83
C LYS A 101 11.09 5.06 21.67
N ALA A 102 12.04 4.27 21.17
CA ALA A 102 13.32 4.06 21.85
C ALA A 102 14.11 5.37 21.95
N LEU A 103 14.08 6.21 20.91
CA LEU A 103 14.70 7.54 20.91
C LEU A 103 14.10 8.43 22.01
N GLU A 104 12.77 8.45 22.15
CA GLU A 104 12.09 9.21 23.21
C GLU A 104 12.43 8.68 24.61
N LYS A 105 12.57 7.37 24.77
CA LYS A 105 13.00 6.77 26.04
C LYS A 105 14.41 7.26 26.44
N ILE A 106 15.36 7.23 25.50
CA ILE A 106 16.74 7.71 25.74
C ILE A 106 16.74 9.21 26.08
N LYS A 107 15.86 10.00 25.45
CA LYS A 107 15.74 11.44 25.75
C LYS A 107 15.25 11.72 27.17
N ASN A 108 14.39 10.86 27.71
CA ASN A 108 13.83 11.04 29.05
C ASN A 108 14.75 10.49 30.14
N ASP A 109 15.69 9.61 29.80
CA ASP A 109 16.71 9.11 30.71
C ASP A 109 17.75 10.21 30.96
N LYS A 110 17.76 10.77 32.19
CA LYS A 110 18.72 11.80 32.60
C LYS A 110 20.07 11.18 32.91
N THR A 111 20.81 10.89 31.86
CA THR A 111 22.11 10.21 31.92
C THR A 111 23.22 11.12 31.41
N ASP A 112 24.46 10.78 31.71
CA ASP A 112 25.66 11.44 31.19
C ASP A 112 25.69 11.45 29.64
N ASP A 113 26.28 12.48 29.05
CA ASP A 113 26.28 12.71 27.59
C ASP A 113 26.95 11.56 26.83
N GLN A 114 27.98 10.94 27.43
CA GLN A 114 28.64 9.78 26.84
C GLN A 114 27.71 8.55 26.77
N GLN A 115 26.88 8.34 27.79
CA GLN A 115 25.92 7.23 27.80
C GLN A 115 24.80 7.47 26.79
N ILE A 116 24.30 8.71 26.70
CA ILE A 116 23.34 9.12 25.67
C ILE A 116 23.92 8.87 24.28
N ALA A 117 25.17 9.26 24.04
CA ALA A 117 25.84 9.09 22.76
C ALA A 117 25.97 7.61 22.36
N SER A 118 26.40 6.76 23.30
CA SER A 118 26.49 5.32 23.09
C SER A 118 25.12 4.71 22.77
N ALA A 119 24.09 5.09 23.52
CA ALA A 119 22.71 4.63 23.32
C ALA A 119 22.15 5.06 21.97
N LEU A 120 22.39 6.31 21.54
CA LEU A 120 21.96 6.83 20.25
C LEU A 120 22.66 6.12 19.08
N SER A 121 23.98 5.94 19.15
CA SER A 121 24.72 5.23 18.10
C SER A 121 24.34 3.75 18.03
N GLY A 122 24.10 3.11 19.18
CA GLY A 122 23.56 1.75 19.25
C GLY A 122 22.17 1.65 18.61
N LEU A 123 21.29 2.61 18.91
CA LEU A 123 19.96 2.69 18.32
C LEU A 123 20.03 2.86 16.79
N LEU A 124 20.86 3.75 16.27
CA LEU A 124 21.04 3.92 14.82
C LEU A 124 21.50 2.60 14.16
N LYS A 125 22.44 1.88 14.75
CA LYS A 125 22.89 0.58 14.21
C LYS A 125 21.79 -0.48 14.29
N GLN A 126 21.06 -0.57 15.39
CA GLN A 126 19.94 -1.49 15.56
C GLN A 126 18.81 -1.22 14.54
N THR A 127 18.50 0.06 14.30
CA THR A 127 17.45 0.45 13.36
C THR A 127 17.83 0.11 11.93
N PHE A 128 19.11 0.27 11.56
CA PHE A 128 19.60 -0.13 10.25
C PHE A 128 19.55 -1.66 10.03
N ILE A 129 19.97 -2.45 11.04
CA ILE A 129 19.86 -3.91 11.00
C ILE A 129 18.39 -4.35 10.85
N SER A 130 17.48 -3.70 11.58
CA SER A 130 16.04 -3.99 11.52
C SER A 130 15.44 -3.62 10.15
N ALA A 131 15.97 -2.58 9.50
CA ALA A 131 15.56 -2.19 8.15
C ALA A 131 16.08 -3.16 7.06
N SER A 132 17.19 -3.87 7.32
CA SER A 132 17.88 -4.73 6.35
C SER A 132 18.19 -6.14 6.91
N PRO A 133 17.16 -7.02 7.09
CA PRO A 133 17.34 -8.31 7.75
C PRO A 133 18.35 -9.24 7.05
N GLY A 134 18.42 -9.18 5.72
CA GLY A 134 19.32 -10.02 4.91
C GLY A 134 20.80 -9.65 5.00
N SER A 135 21.14 -8.48 5.56
CA SER A 135 22.51 -7.95 5.57
C SER A 135 23.06 -7.73 6.98
N ARG A 136 22.44 -8.32 8.01
CA ARG A 136 22.81 -8.13 9.43
C ARG A 136 24.31 -8.35 9.71
N ASN A 137 24.89 -9.41 9.14
CA ASN A 137 26.29 -9.77 9.37
C ASN A 137 27.28 -8.79 8.72
N LEU A 138 26.93 -8.22 7.56
CA LEU A 138 27.76 -7.18 6.94
C LEU A 138 27.67 -5.87 7.72
N ILE A 139 26.46 -5.49 8.15
CA ILE A 139 26.23 -4.26 8.93
C ILE A 139 27.02 -4.28 10.24
N ALA A 140 27.13 -5.46 10.86
CA ALA A 140 27.90 -5.63 12.09
C ALA A 140 29.36 -5.17 11.92
N GLN A 141 29.97 -5.41 10.75
CA GLN A 141 31.38 -5.13 10.45
C GLN A 141 31.70 -3.64 10.27
N PHE A 142 30.69 -2.78 10.09
CA PHE A 142 30.93 -1.33 9.98
C PHE A 142 31.17 -0.70 11.34
N TYR A 143 32.33 -0.07 11.51
CA TYR A 143 32.71 0.71 12.68
C TYR A 143 33.42 2.00 12.26
N GLY A 144 33.52 2.97 13.18
CA GLY A 144 34.26 4.22 12.96
C GLY A 144 33.83 4.97 11.70
N THR A 145 34.81 5.35 10.88
CA THR A 145 34.63 6.10 9.62
C THR A 145 33.79 5.36 8.60
N ALA A 146 33.92 4.03 8.52
CA ALA A 146 33.12 3.21 7.60
C ALA A 146 31.62 3.28 7.94
N TRP A 147 31.29 3.31 9.24
CA TRP A 147 29.91 3.51 9.68
C TRP A 147 29.40 4.92 9.36
N GLN A 148 30.22 5.95 9.53
CA GLN A 148 29.85 7.31 9.13
C GLN A 148 29.50 7.37 7.64
N ASN A 149 30.37 6.86 6.77
CA ASN A 149 30.14 6.85 5.32
C ASN A 149 28.84 6.14 4.94
N LEU A 150 28.52 5.03 5.60
CA LEU A 150 27.26 4.34 5.40
C LEU A 150 26.06 5.21 5.82
N VAL A 151 26.12 5.87 6.99
CA VAL A 151 25.05 6.75 7.47
C VAL A 151 24.79 7.91 6.50
N HIS A 152 25.86 8.48 5.91
CA HIS A 152 25.79 9.48 4.84
C HIS A 152 25.18 8.92 3.55
N ALA A 153 25.56 7.72 3.12
CA ALA A 153 25.01 7.10 1.92
C ALA A 153 23.50 6.78 2.06
N CYS A 154 23.05 6.47 3.27
CA CYS A 154 21.66 6.10 3.55
C CYS A 154 20.67 7.29 3.60
N CYS A 155 21.17 8.52 3.74
CA CYS A 155 20.33 9.69 3.97
C CYS A 155 20.90 10.93 3.27
N THR A 156 20.05 11.69 2.58
CA THR A 156 20.42 13.01 2.06
C THR A 156 20.49 14.00 3.21
N LEU A 157 21.67 14.13 3.81
CA LEU A 157 21.91 14.99 4.97
C LEU A 157 21.94 16.48 4.62
N GLU A 158 21.98 16.85 3.34
CA GLU A 158 21.98 18.24 2.83
C GLU A 158 20.84 19.11 3.41
N LYS A 159 19.71 18.49 3.76
CA LYS A 159 18.55 19.20 4.34
C LYS A 159 18.68 19.48 5.85
N LEU A 160 19.71 18.95 6.51
CA LEU A 160 19.94 19.17 7.93
C LEU A 160 20.84 20.40 8.13
N PRO A 161 20.58 21.23 9.16
CA PRO A 161 21.51 22.27 9.61
C PRO A 161 22.90 21.70 9.92
N PHE A 162 23.93 22.50 9.70
CA PHE A 162 25.33 22.12 9.93
C PHE A 162 25.58 21.52 11.33
N GLU A 163 25.02 22.13 12.37
CA GLU A 163 25.10 21.64 13.76
C GLU A 163 24.59 20.19 13.91
N GLN A 164 23.48 19.85 13.23
CA GLN A 164 22.88 18.52 13.30
C GLN A 164 23.71 17.50 12.51
N GLN A 165 24.31 17.91 11.39
CA GLN A 165 25.24 17.07 10.64
C GLN A 165 26.51 16.79 11.45
N GLN A 166 27.07 17.82 12.10
CA GLN A 166 28.26 17.67 12.94
C GLN A 166 28.00 16.79 14.16
N ALA A 167 26.87 16.98 14.84
CA ALA A 167 26.45 16.13 15.96
C ALA A 167 26.31 14.66 15.54
N LEU A 168 25.70 14.38 14.37
CA LEU A 168 25.56 13.03 13.84
C LEU A 168 26.92 12.41 13.49
N ASN A 169 27.84 13.19 12.92
CA ASN A 169 29.19 12.74 12.60
C ASN A 169 29.97 12.37 13.86
N ARG A 170 29.91 13.22 14.90
CA ARG A 170 30.54 12.94 16.20
C ARG A 170 29.99 11.68 16.86
N LEU A 171 28.68 11.48 16.81
CA LEU A 171 27.98 10.27 17.30
C LEU A 171 28.45 8.99 16.59
N CYS A 172 28.52 9.03 15.27
CA CYS A 172 28.85 7.87 14.44
C CYS A 172 30.36 7.57 14.41
N GLY A 173 31.19 8.55 14.77
CA GLY A 173 32.64 8.41 14.82
C GLY A 173 33.17 7.77 16.11
N GLU A 174 34.48 7.86 16.26
CA GLU A 174 35.21 7.36 17.43
C GLU A 174 35.23 8.34 18.61
N GLY A 175 34.78 9.59 18.39
CA GLY A 175 34.76 10.64 19.40
C GLY A 175 34.05 10.24 20.69
N LYS A 176 33.02 9.39 20.62
CA LYS A 176 32.28 8.87 21.79
C LYS A 176 33.12 8.08 22.79
N TYR A 177 34.30 7.59 22.38
CA TYR A 177 35.23 6.86 23.25
C TYR A 177 36.26 7.77 23.91
N GLN A 178 36.28 9.07 23.57
CA GLN A 178 37.15 10.03 24.22
C GLN A 178 36.63 10.39 25.62
N LYS A 179 37.56 10.65 26.54
CA LYS A 179 37.28 10.91 27.96
C LYS A 179 36.44 12.17 28.20
N SER A 180 36.57 13.17 27.33
CA SER A 180 35.78 14.40 27.34
C SER A 180 34.94 14.45 26.06
N PHE A 181 33.75 13.87 26.10
CA PHE A 181 32.84 13.89 24.97
C PHE A 181 31.77 14.96 25.19
N ASP A 182 31.96 16.11 24.54
CA ASP A 182 30.96 17.18 24.49
C ASP A 182 30.05 16.95 23.28
N LEU A 183 28.75 16.82 23.53
CA LEU A 183 27.73 16.60 22.52
C LEU A 183 26.60 17.60 22.72
N ASP A 184 26.23 18.31 21.64
CA ASP A 184 24.92 18.96 21.61
C ASP A 184 23.85 17.88 21.52
N THR A 185 23.40 17.45 22.69
CA THR A 185 22.40 16.40 22.89
C THR A 185 21.10 16.74 22.14
N GLN A 186 20.71 18.02 22.05
CA GLN A 186 19.48 18.40 21.33
C GLN A 186 19.66 18.29 19.81
N ALA A 187 20.78 18.76 19.26
CA ALA A 187 21.07 18.61 17.83
C ALA A 187 21.21 17.13 17.44
N ALA A 188 21.87 16.33 18.28
CA ALA A 188 22.00 14.88 18.14
C ALA A 188 20.64 14.16 18.06
N PHE A 189 19.73 14.45 19.00
CA PHE A 189 18.38 13.86 18.97
C PHE A 189 17.60 14.25 17.71
N LYS A 190 17.68 15.52 17.29
CA LYS A 190 17.02 16.00 16.06
C LYS A 190 17.57 15.30 14.82
N ALA A 191 18.90 15.18 14.72
CA ALA A 191 19.57 14.48 13.63
C ALA A 191 19.17 13.00 13.58
N CYS A 192 19.21 12.30 14.73
CA CYS A 192 18.80 10.90 14.83
C CYS A 192 17.34 10.70 14.43
N LYS A 193 16.43 11.57 14.91
CA LYS A 193 15.01 11.52 14.55
C LYS A 193 14.80 11.69 13.04
N TYR A 194 15.49 12.64 12.43
CA TYR A 194 15.43 12.86 10.99
C TYR A 194 15.93 11.64 10.22
N TRP A 195 17.08 11.11 10.60
CA TRP A 195 17.70 9.96 9.95
C TRP A 195 16.81 8.71 10.06
N ILE A 196 16.30 8.38 11.26
CA ILE A 196 15.38 7.24 11.46
C ILE A 196 14.13 7.38 10.59
N SER A 197 13.64 8.60 10.38
CA SER A 197 12.44 8.87 9.58
C SER A 197 12.67 8.77 8.07
N LYS A 198 13.89 9.11 7.60
CA LYS A 198 14.19 9.30 6.16
C LYS A 198 15.19 8.32 5.57
N HIS A 199 15.87 7.50 6.36
CA HIS A 199 16.85 6.55 5.84
C HIS A 199 16.19 5.56 4.87
N LYS A 200 16.95 5.21 3.83
CA LYS A 200 16.59 4.17 2.87
C LYS A 200 17.32 2.87 3.24
N PRO A 201 16.64 1.72 3.22
CA PRO A 201 17.31 0.43 3.38
C PRO A 201 18.21 0.19 2.15
N LEU A 202 19.51 -0.02 2.38
CA LEU A 202 20.45 -0.35 1.31
C LEU A 202 20.33 -1.82 0.93
N LYS A 203 20.54 -2.11 -0.36
CA LYS A 203 20.64 -3.48 -0.85
C LYS A 203 22.01 -4.08 -0.53
N MET A 204 22.10 -5.41 -0.53
CA MET A 204 23.34 -6.15 -0.27
C MET A 204 24.52 -5.66 -1.13
N LYS A 205 24.29 -5.44 -2.43
CA LYS A 205 25.33 -4.98 -3.36
C LYS A 205 25.92 -3.63 -2.95
N GLU A 206 25.08 -2.67 -2.56
CA GLU A 206 25.51 -1.33 -2.14
C GLU A 206 26.35 -1.41 -0.87
N LEU A 207 25.95 -2.25 0.10
CA LEU A 207 26.71 -2.47 1.32
C LEU A 207 28.09 -3.07 1.05
N GLN A 208 28.20 -4.02 0.12
CA GLN A 208 29.49 -4.58 -0.28
C GLN A 208 30.40 -3.53 -0.91
N THR A 209 29.87 -2.66 -1.77
CA THR A 209 30.65 -1.57 -2.37
C THR A 209 31.20 -0.62 -1.32
N VAL A 210 30.39 -0.24 -0.31
CA VAL A 210 30.87 0.62 0.78
C VAL A 210 31.93 -0.11 1.62
N LEU A 211 31.75 -1.40 1.92
CA LEU A 211 32.76 -2.19 2.65
C LEU A 211 34.08 -2.27 1.89
N GLN A 212 34.04 -2.54 0.58
CA GLN A 212 35.24 -2.61 -0.26
C GLN A 212 35.97 -1.28 -0.25
N HIS A 213 35.25 -0.17 -0.44
CA HIS A 213 35.85 1.15 -0.38
C HIS A 213 36.49 1.46 0.97
N CYS A 214 35.89 1.01 2.08
CA CYS A 214 36.47 1.19 3.40
C CYS A 214 37.67 0.28 3.68
N GLY A 215 37.72 -0.93 3.10
CA GLY A 215 38.85 -1.84 3.22
C GLY A 215 40.10 -1.39 2.46
N GLU A 216 39.95 -0.51 1.47
CA GLU A 216 41.05 0.03 0.66
C GLU A 216 41.68 1.29 1.28
N VAL A 217 41.00 1.91 2.26
CA VAL A 217 41.42 3.15 2.93
C VAL A 217 42.06 2.87 4.31
N ALA A 218 42.02 1.62 4.77
CA ALA A 218 42.65 1.15 6.01
C ALA A 218 44.02 0.52 5.73
#